data_AF-A0A8T3WLI3-F1
#
_entry.id   AF-A0A8T3WLI3-F1
#
_cell.length_a   1.000
_cell.length_b   1.000
_cell.length_c   1.000
_cell.angle_alpha   90.00
_cell.angle_beta   90.00
_cell.angle_gamma   90.00
#
_symmetry.space_group_name_H-M   'P 1'
#
loop_
_entity.id
_entity.type
_entity.pdbx_description
1 polymer ?
#
loop_
_entity_poly.entity_id
_entity_poly.type
_entity_poly.pdbx_seq_one_letter_code
_entity_poly.pdbx_strand_id
1 'polypeptide(L)'
;MKITLITTGSTADKGPRKVAEYLQKYNHKLEVIFYNENELRQTLSKCKNTDLIVVSANVATHKRASLLIQHLKKLKRPTAYAGIYAALHPEECIKETDLVITAKPAETILELANRLENFQRIADIENLRLKFNKKEIIKNA
;
A
#
# COMPACT_ATOMS: atom_id res chain seq x y z
N MET A 1 -1.62 -15.14 -0.51
CA MET A 1 -2.36 -14.22 0.40
C MET A 1 -3.42 -13.38 -0.34
N LYS A 2 -4.31 -12.68 0.39
CA LYS A 2 -5.24 -11.66 -0.16
C LYS A 2 -4.60 -10.27 -0.08
N ILE A 3 -4.46 -9.61 -1.23
CA ILE A 3 -3.92 -8.24 -1.36
C ILE A 3 -5.02 -7.32 -1.88
N THR A 4 -5.22 -6.18 -1.21
CA THR A 4 -6.13 -5.12 -1.67
C THR A 4 -5.34 -3.91 -2.12
N LEU A 5 -5.45 -3.57 -3.40
CA LEU A 5 -4.87 -2.36 -3.99
C LEU A 5 -5.95 -1.28 -4.04
N ILE A 6 -5.73 -0.16 -3.36
CA ILE A 6 -6.65 0.97 -3.33
C ILE A 6 -6.00 2.15 -4.04
N THR A 7 -6.70 2.77 -4.97
CA THR A 7 -6.29 4.07 -5.52
C THR A 7 -7.24 5.17 -5.09
N THR A 8 -6.69 6.31 -4.71
CA THR A 8 -7.45 7.54 -4.47
C THR A 8 -7.55 8.42 -5.72
N GLY A 9 -6.97 7.97 -6.84
CA GLY A 9 -7.14 8.53 -8.16
C GLY A 9 -8.49 8.20 -8.80
N SER A 10 -8.70 8.68 -10.02
CA SER A 10 -9.90 8.36 -10.79
C SER A 10 -9.85 6.94 -11.37
N THR A 11 -10.97 6.47 -11.90
CA THR A 11 -11.05 5.17 -12.61
C THR A 11 -10.18 5.09 -13.86
N ALA A 12 -9.69 6.23 -14.35
CA ALA A 12 -8.72 6.32 -15.44
C ALA A 12 -7.27 6.01 -15.00
N ASP A 13 -7.00 5.92 -13.69
CA ASP A 13 -5.70 5.52 -13.18
C ASP A 13 -5.39 4.06 -13.54
N LYS A 14 -4.40 3.88 -14.41
CA LYS A 14 -3.95 2.57 -14.90
C LYS A 14 -2.91 1.93 -13.99
N GLY A 15 -2.28 2.67 -13.08
CA GLY A 15 -1.18 2.18 -12.24
C GLY A 15 -1.55 0.94 -11.41
N PRO A 16 -2.57 1.03 -10.53
CA PRO A 16 -3.02 -0.09 -9.72
C PRO A 16 -3.50 -1.30 -10.53
N ARG A 17 -4.10 -1.06 -11.72
CA ARG A 17 -4.52 -2.14 -12.62
C ARG A 17 -3.33 -2.91 -13.19
N LYS A 18 -2.30 -2.21 -13.66
CA LYS A 18 -1.06 -2.84 -14.14
C LYS A 18 -0.34 -3.62 -13.04
N VAL A 19 -0.29 -3.06 -11.82
CA VAL A 19 0.26 -3.77 -10.65
C VAL A 19 -0.56 -5.02 -10.36
N ALA A 20 -1.90 -4.95 -10.43
CA ALA A 20 -2.75 -6.11 -10.26
C ALA A 20 -2.48 -7.20 -11.32
N GLU A 21 -2.40 -6.83 -12.60
CA GLU A 21 -2.09 -7.75 -13.71
C GLU A 21 -0.73 -8.45 -13.52
N TYR A 22 0.26 -7.72 -13.00
CA TYR A 22 1.55 -8.31 -12.66
C TYR A 22 1.41 -9.34 -11.53
N LEU A 23 0.77 -8.95 -10.41
CA LEU A 23 0.64 -9.79 -9.21
C LEU A 23 -0.27 -11.02 -9.42
N GLN A 24 -1.21 -10.97 -10.36
CA GLN A 24 -2.10 -12.10 -10.69
C GLN A 24 -1.33 -13.35 -11.13
N LYS A 25 -0.12 -13.18 -11.67
CA LYS A 25 0.74 -14.28 -12.12
C LYS A 25 1.34 -15.09 -10.97
N TYR A 26 1.23 -14.62 -9.73
CA TYR A 26 1.92 -15.17 -8.56
C TYR A 26 0.97 -15.77 -7.51
N ASN A 27 -0.18 -16.29 -7.94
CA ASN A 27 -1.13 -17.03 -7.09
C ASN A 27 -1.66 -16.25 -5.85
N HIS A 28 -1.70 -14.92 -5.93
CA HIS A 28 -2.30 -14.07 -4.91
C HIS A 28 -3.75 -13.72 -5.27
N LYS A 29 -4.62 -13.64 -4.26
CA LYS A 29 -6.00 -13.14 -4.43
C LYS A 29 -5.96 -11.62 -4.41
N LEU A 30 -6.35 -10.98 -5.51
CA LEU A 30 -6.28 -9.52 -5.64
C LEU A 30 -7.67 -8.88 -5.65
N GLU A 31 -7.78 -7.73 -4.99
CA GLU A 31 -8.93 -6.85 -5.07
C GLU A 31 -8.45 -5.43 -5.37
N VAL A 32 -8.98 -4.80 -6.41
CA VAL A 32 -8.67 -3.41 -6.77
C VAL A 32 -9.87 -2.53 -6.41
N ILE A 33 -9.64 -1.48 -5.63
CA ILE A 33 -10.66 -0.54 -5.18
C ILE A 33 -10.31 0.87 -5.68
N PHE A 34 -11.26 1.50 -6.37
CA PHE A 34 -11.21 2.93 -6.66
C PHE A 34 -11.93 3.65 -5.54
N TYR A 35 -11.17 4.29 -4.66
CA TYR A 35 -11.70 4.85 -3.43
C TYR A 35 -12.54 6.11 -3.70
N ASN A 36 -13.74 6.10 -3.13
CA ASN A 36 -14.60 7.26 -2.98
C ASN A 36 -14.86 7.48 -1.49
N GLU A 37 -14.75 8.73 -1.02
CA GLU A 37 -14.98 9.08 0.39
C GLU A 37 -16.39 8.69 0.87
N ASN A 38 -17.38 8.77 -0.01
CA ASN A 38 -18.76 8.35 0.28
C ASN A 38 -18.87 6.83 0.53
N GLU A 39 -17.87 6.05 0.13
CA GLU A 39 -17.83 4.58 0.22
C GLU A 39 -16.83 4.09 1.28
N LEU A 40 -16.39 4.96 2.20
CA LEU A 40 -15.41 4.61 3.24
C LEU A 40 -15.80 3.35 4.02
N ARG A 41 -17.06 3.25 4.48
CA ARG A 41 -17.52 2.08 5.26
C ARG A 41 -17.42 0.78 4.46
N GLN A 42 -17.80 0.81 3.18
CA GLN A 42 -17.71 -0.34 2.30
C GLN A 42 -16.26 -0.73 2.02
N THR A 43 -15.39 0.26 1.77
CA THR A 43 -13.95 0.07 1.58
C THR A 43 -13.33 -0.59 2.81
N LEU A 44 -13.60 -0.08 4.01
CA LEU A 44 -13.10 -0.66 5.26
C LEU A 44 -13.60 -2.09 5.47
N SER A 45 -14.86 -2.38 5.11
CA SER A 45 -15.41 -3.74 5.20
C SER A 45 -14.64 -4.73 4.32
N LYS A 46 -14.36 -4.36 3.07
CA LYS A 46 -13.58 -5.18 2.13
C LYS A 46 -12.15 -5.46 2.63
N CYS A 47 -11.54 -4.47 3.28
CA CYS A 47 -10.19 -4.57 3.83
C CYS A 47 -10.06 -5.41 5.10
N LYS A 48 -11.15 -5.74 5.81
CA LYS A 48 -11.09 -6.52 7.06
C LYS A 48 -10.47 -7.91 6.88
N ASN A 49 -10.71 -8.52 5.72
CA ASN A 49 -10.28 -9.88 5.39
C ASN A 49 -9.06 -9.88 4.45
N THR A 50 -8.32 -8.78 4.40
CA THR A 50 -7.14 -8.61 3.56
C THR A 50 -5.86 -8.78 4.39
N ASP A 51 -4.86 -9.43 3.81
CA ASP A 51 -3.58 -9.71 4.47
C ASP A 51 -2.56 -8.58 4.24
N LEU A 52 -2.63 -7.91 3.09
CA LEU A 52 -1.84 -6.71 2.77
C LEU A 52 -2.70 -5.67 2.03
N ILE A 53 -2.71 -4.44 2.53
CA ILE A 53 -3.41 -3.31 1.91
C ILE A 53 -2.37 -2.35 1.33
N VAL A 54 -2.55 -1.92 0.09
CA VAL A 54 -1.67 -0.93 -0.55
C VAL A 54 -2.53 0.24 -1.01
N VAL A 55 -2.23 1.44 -0.50
CA VAL A 55 -2.92 2.67 -0.90
C VAL A 55 -2.00 3.46 -1.82
N SER A 56 -2.43 3.65 -3.07
CA SER A 56 -1.74 4.43 -4.08
C SER A 56 -2.35 5.82 -4.20
N ALA A 57 -1.51 6.85 -4.19
CA ALA A 57 -1.93 8.22 -4.44
C ALA A 57 -0.98 8.98 -5.38
N ASN A 58 -1.52 9.99 -6.04
CA ASN A 58 -0.75 11.01 -6.73
C ASN A 58 -0.76 12.33 -5.92
N VAL A 59 -0.04 13.34 -6.40
CA VAL A 59 0.08 14.64 -5.74
C VAL A 59 -1.29 15.29 -5.49
N ALA A 60 -2.28 15.12 -6.37
CA ALA A 60 -3.60 15.71 -6.20
C ALA A 60 -4.49 14.97 -5.18
N THR A 61 -4.18 13.71 -4.86
CA THR A 61 -5.07 12.81 -4.10
C THR A 61 -4.47 12.31 -2.80
N HIS A 62 -3.25 12.73 -2.47
CA HIS A 62 -2.52 12.31 -1.27
C HIS A 62 -3.31 12.56 0.02
N LYS A 63 -3.94 13.73 0.20
CA LYS A 63 -4.73 14.03 1.41
C LYS A 63 -5.86 13.03 1.65
N ARG A 64 -6.49 12.55 0.57
CA ARG A 64 -7.53 11.50 0.65
C ARG A 64 -6.93 10.17 1.08
N ALA A 65 -5.77 9.81 0.55
CA ALA A 65 -5.06 8.60 0.93
C ALA A 65 -4.59 8.66 2.39
N SER A 66 -4.08 9.80 2.85
CA SER A 66 -3.71 10.05 4.25
C SER A 66 -4.89 9.80 5.19
N LEU A 67 -6.06 10.38 4.89
CA LEU A 67 -7.27 10.17 5.67
C LEU A 67 -7.69 8.69 5.67
N LEU A 68 -7.70 8.05 4.50
CA LEU A 68 -8.04 6.64 4.37
C LEU A 68 -7.08 5.74 5.18
N ILE A 69 -5.77 5.97 5.10
CA ILE A 69 -4.75 5.22 5.85
C ILE A 69 -4.99 5.33 7.36
N GLN A 70 -5.37 6.50 7.87
CA GLN A 70 -5.72 6.65 9.29
C GLN A 70 -6.90 5.76 9.71
N HIS A 71 -7.89 5.58 8.83
CA HIS A 71 -8.98 4.64 9.09
C HIS A 71 -8.54 3.17 8.97
N LEU A 72 -7.72 2.83 7.96
CA LEU A 72 -7.23 1.47 7.73
C LEU A 72 -6.33 0.97 8.86
N LYS A 73 -5.54 1.85 9.49
CA LYS A 73 -4.70 1.51 10.66
C LYS A 73 -5.47 0.85 11.80
N LYS A 74 -6.73 1.22 11.98
CA LYS A 74 -7.61 0.63 13.01
C LYS A 74 -7.89 -0.86 12.78
N LEU A 75 -7.71 -1.35 11.55
CA LEU A 75 -7.88 -2.76 11.18
C LEU A 75 -6.68 -3.62 11.58
N LYS A 76 -5.56 -3.02 12.01
CA LYS A 76 -4.32 -3.72 12.38
C LYS A 76 -3.81 -4.68 11.29
N ARG A 77 -4.02 -4.31 10.02
CA ARG A 77 -3.49 -5.02 8.85
C ARG A 77 -2.26 -4.29 8.31
N PRO A 78 -1.24 -5.01 7.80
CA PRO A 78 -0.15 -4.40 7.04
C PRO A 78 -0.70 -3.47 5.96
N THR A 79 -0.33 -2.19 6.03
CA THR A 79 -0.82 -1.15 5.12
C THR A 79 0.37 -0.38 4.55
N ALA A 80 0.55 -0.42 3.24
CA ALA A 80 1.62 0.29 2.54
C ALA A 80 1.08 1.52 1.81
N TYR A 81 1.85 2.61 1.83
CA TYR A 81 1.59 3.80 1.01
C TYR A 81 2.49 3.74 -0.23
N ALA A 82 1.89 3.80 -1.41
CA ALA A 82 2.56 3.76 -2.71
C ALA A 82 2.05 4.89 -3.63
N GLY A 83 2.48 4.85 -4.89
CA GLY A 83 2.10 5.80 -5.92
C GLY A 83 3.10 6.95 -6.06
N ILE A 84 2.82 7.84 -7.02
CA ILE A 84 3.71 8.95 -7.39
C ILE A 84 4.01 9.83 -6.16
N TYR A 85 3.03 10.06 -5.30
CA TYR A 85 3.25 10.87 -4.11
C TYR A 85 4.20 10.20 -3.11
N ALA A 86 4.08 8.88 -2.89
CA ALA A 86 4.98 8.14 -2.00
C ALA A 86 6.44 8.11 -2.52
N ALA A 87 6.62 8.08 -3.84
CA ALA A 87 7.93 8.18 -4.48
C ALA A 87 8.59 9.55 -4.27
N LEU A 88 7.82 10.63 -4.42
CA LEU A 88 8.31 12.00 -4.32
C LEU A 88 8.41 12.52 -2.86
N HIS A 89 7.50 12.07 -1.99
CA HIS A 89 7.32 12.55 -0.61
C HIS A 89 7.34 11.43 0.44
N PRO A 90 8.35 10.54 0.45
CA PRO A 90 8.34 9.38 1.33
C PRO A 90 8.43 9.73 2.82
N GLU A 91 9.09 10.86 3.17
CA GLU A 91 9.21 11.34 4.55
C GLU A 91 7.87 11.84 5.12
N GLU A 92 6.95 12.28 4.26
CA GLU A 92 5.59 12.66 4.66
C GLU A 92 4.76 11.38 4.86
N CYS A 93 4.84 10.45 3.91
CA CYS A 93 4.09 9.19 3.94
C CYS A 93 4.43 8.30 5.15
N ILE A 94 5.71 8.23 5.55
CA ILE A 94 6.17 7.37 6.67
C ILE A 94 5.69 7.87 8.05
N LYS A 95 5.25 9.14 8.14
CA LYS A 95 4.59 9.65 9.35
C LYS A 95 3.19 9.05 9.49
N GLU A 96 2.54 8.75 8.37
CA GLU A 96 1.15 8.33 8.27
C GLU A 96 0.97 6.82 8.23
N THR A 97 1.99 6.07 7.80
CA THR A 97 1.99 4.60 7.77
C THR A 97 3.36 4.03 8.13
N ASP A 98 3.43 2.72 8.40
CA ASP A 98 4.67 2.06 8.78
C ASP A 98 5.42 1.45 7.58
N LEU A 99 4.77 1.38 6.41
CA LEU A 99 5.33 0.84 5.17
C LEU A 99 5.14 1.85 4.02
N VAL A 100 6.22 2.28 3.38
CA VAL A 100 6.16 3.19 2.22
C VAL A 100 6.94 2.60 1.06
N ILE A 101 6.30 2.48 -0.10
CA ILE A 101 6.90 1.96 -1.33
C ILE A 101 7.30 3.14 -2.21
N THR A 102 8.60 3.30 -2.46
CA THR A 102 9.16 4.49 -3.12
C THR A 102 9.38 4.32 -4.62
N ALA A 103 9.50 3.10 -5.11
CA ALA A 103 9.65 2.78 -6.53
C ALA A 103 9.30 1.31 -6.80
N LYS A 104 9.24 0.93 -8.08
CA LYS A 104 8.96 -0.45 -8.55
C LYS A 104 7.86 -1.15 -7.75
N PRO A 105 6.62 -0.60 -7.75
CA PRO A 105 5.60 -1.07 -6.83
C PRO A 105 5.18 -2.51 -7.08
N ALA A 106 5.21 -3.00 -8.32
CA ALA A 106 4.78 -4.35 -8.64
C ALA A 106 5.72 -5.40 -8.01
N GLU A 107 7.02 -5.21 -8.18
CA GLU A 107 8.09 -6.05 -7.65
C GLU A 107 8.15 -5.95 -6.12
N THR A 108 8.14 -4.73 -5.59
CA THR A 108 8.19 -4.48 -4.14
C THR A 108 6.98 -5.08 -3.42
N ILE A 109 5.77 -4.96 -3.98
CA ILE A 109 4.57 -5.55 -3.38
C ILE A 109 4.64 -7.08 -3.45
N LEU A 110 5.11 -7.66 -4.55
CA LEU A 110 5.27 -9.11 -4.67
C LEU A 110 6.22 -9.66 -3.61
N GLU A 111 7.39 -9.03 -3.47
CA GLU A 111 8.37 -9.45 -2.48
C GLU A 111 7.83 -9.27 -1.05
N LEU A 112 7.23 -8.11 -0.75
CA LEU A 112 6.60 -7.86 0.55
C LEU A 112 5.51 -8.89 0.86
N ALA A 113 4.66 -9.21 -0.11
CA ALA A 113 3.61 -10.20 0.01
C ALA A 113 4.18 -11.58 0.35
N ASN A 114 5.15 -12.04 -0.44
CA ASN A 114 5.81 -13.33 -0.23
C ASN A 114 6.49 -13.41 1.13
N ARG A 115 7.21 -12.35 1.54
CA ARG A 115 7.91 -12.34 2.82
C ARG A 115 6.93 -12.30 4.01
N LEU A 116 5.84 -11.55 3.91
CA LEU A 116 4.78 -11.55 4.94
C LEU A 116 4.10 -12.92 5.06
N GLU A 117 3.77 -13.56 3.94
CA GLU A 117 3.14 -14.88 3.92
C GLU A 117 4.03 -15.98 4.52
N ASN A 118 5.36 -15.85 4.35
CA ASN A 118 6.34 -16.82 4.86
C ASN A 118 6.99 -16.39 6.20
N PHE A 119 6.47 -15.36 6.88
CA PHE A 119 7.02 -14.83 8.14
C PHE A 119 8.51 -14.44 8.07
N GLN A 120 8.96 -13.98 6.91
CA GLN A 120 10.32 -13.55 6.67
C GLN A 120 10.52 -12.07 7.00
N ARG A 121 11.77 -11.68 7.25
CA ARG A 121 12.17 -10.29 7.49
C ARG A 121 11.87 -9.44 6.26
N ILE A 122 11.30 -8.25 6.45
CA ILE A 122 10.93 -7.32 5.36
C ILE A 122 11.80 -6.05 5.32
N ALA A 123 12.72 -5.89 6.29
CA ALA A 123 13.44 -4.64 6.51
C ALA A 123 14.49 -4.33 5.43
N ASP A 124 14.85 -5.29 4.59
CA ASP A 124 15.87 -5.23 3.54
C ASP A 124 15.27 -5.27 2.12
N ILE A 125 13.93 -5.23 2.00
CA ILE A 125 13.26 -5.17 0.69
C ILE A 125 13.62 -3.85 0.00
N GLU A 126 14.14 -3.93 -1.23
CA GLU A 126 14.46 -2.76 -2.07
C GLU A 126 13.23 -1.87 -2.26
N ASN A 127 13.40 -0.55 -2.31
CA ASN A 127 12.33 0.43 -2.51
C ASN A 127 11.23 0.43 -1.42
N LEU A 128 11.44 -0.27 -0.30
CA LEU A 128 10.57 -0.22 0.88
C LEU A 128 11.22 0.61 1.97
N ARG A 129 10.46 1.55 2.52
CA ARG A 129 10.77 2.20 3.79
C ARG A 129 9.91 1.60 4.88
N LEU A 130 10.58 1.16 5.95
CA LEU A 130 9.95 0.53 7.09
C LEU A 130 10.17 1.40 8.33
N LYS A 131 9.08 1.73 9.02
CA LYS A 131 9.11 2.34 10.34
C LYS A 131 8.97 1.24 11.39
N PHE A 132 10.08 0.92 12.05
CA PHE A 132 10.11 -0.15 13.06
C PHE A 132 9.57 0.33 14.41
N ASN A 133 9.81 1.59 14.74
CA ASN A 133 9.33 2.25 15.96
C ASN A 133 9.18 3.76 15.74
N LYS A 134 8.93 4.55 16.80
CA LYS A 134 8.75 6.01 16.70
C LYS A 134 9.99 6.78 16.20
N LYS A 135 11.18 6.16 16.17
CA LYS A 135 12.45 6.83 15.87
C LYS A 135 13.20 6.20 14.69
N GLU A 136 13.04 4.91 14.48
CA GLU A 136 13.83 4.16 13.50
C GLU A 136 13.07 3.95 12.19
N ILE A 137 13.65 4.50 11.12
CA ILE A 137 13.19 4.35 9.75
C ILE A 137 14.31 3.70 8.95
N ILE A 138 14.03 2.51 8.42
CA ILE A 138 14.93 1.79 7.51
C ILE A 138 14.61 2.25 6.09
N LYS A 139 15.63 2.68 5.35
CA LYS A 139 15.51 3.20 3.99
C LYS A 139 16.35 2.34 3.06
N ASN A 140 15.67 1.54 2.24
CA ASN A 140 16.33 0.77 1.20
C ASN A 140 16.17 1.52 -0.12
N ALA A 141 17.29 1.73 -0.81
CA ALA A 141 17.37 2.37 -2.12
C ALA A 141 17.43 1.32 -3.22
#